data_AF-A0A839CWV1-F1
#
_entry.id   AF-A0A839CWV1-F1
#
_cell.length_a   1.000
_cell.length_b   1.000
_cell.length_c   1.000
_cell.angle_alpha   90.00
_cell.angle_beta   90.00
_cell.angle_gamma   90.00
#
_symmetry.space_group_name_H-M   'P 1'
#
loop_
_entity.id
_entity.type
_entity.pdbx_description
1 polymer ?
#
loop_
_entity_poly.entity_id
_entity_poly.type
_entity_poly.pdbx_seq_one_letter_code
_entity_poly.pdbx_strand_id
1 'polypeptide(L)'
;MKNNEKHTNQEKPNPKKRVSWVKSIEDNEGKTPRLKKKPRIIAQDEEFIQAKNTLKDHFINKFKNGEYEGLKREWEDYLLKHSKIRELKELYGDDSEEVINEGKNIIGKLLCVDNCSILKWIVVNCNIDAFKLITEMSSMKYLQRMVHYDDYMAFRLFLKQNRIHEYAHEYNSLICVEGFKLFLNIDNNIVNIFWNCLNITDSIKSDFNTALKEMGLEHLIDDNKENIPQNHLNSFKYRILSTTAEATKINR
;
A
#
# COMPACT_ATOMS: atom_id res chain seq x y z
N MET A 1 70.98 -36.91 1.42
CA MET A 1 71.17 -36.61 -0.03
C MET A 1 70.03 -35.69 -0.43
N LYS A 2 70.22 -34.36 -0.43
CA LYS A 2 70.67 -33.46 -1.51
C LYS A 2 69.66 -33.29 -2.67
N ASN A 3 69.42 -32.00 -3.01
CA ASN A 3 68.72 -31.37 -4.17
C ASN A 3 67.23 -31.08 -3.92
N ASN A 4 66.70 -29.85 -3.79
CA ASN A 4 67.04 -28.47 -4.21
C ASN A 4 66.82 -28.13 -5.70
N GLU A 5 66.10 -27.01 -5.92
CA GLU A 5 66.02 -26.13 -7.13
C GLU A 5 65.11 -26.56 -8.31
N LYS A 6 64.48 -25.69 -9.11
CA LYS A 6 64.20 -24.23 -9.15
C LYS A 6 63.21 -23.97 -10.31
N HIS A 7 62.55 -22.81 -10.25
CA HIS A 7 61.80 -22.07 -11.28
C HIS A 7 62.33 -22.13 -12.72
N THR A 8 61.44 -21.93 -13.73
CA THR A 8 61.40 -20.69 -14.56
C THR A 8 60.24 -20.61 -15.57
N ASN A 9 59.88 -19.36 -15.88
CA ASN A 9 58.80 -18.82 -16.71
C ASN A 9 59.01 -18.99 -18.23
N GLN A 10 57.90 -18.90 -19.00
CA GLN A 10 57.71 -18.23 -20.31
C GLN A 10 56.33 -18.67 -20.86
N GLU A 11 55.46 -17.94 -21.55
CA GLU A 11 55.29 -16.56 -21.99
C GLU A 11 53.84 -16.50 -22.55
N LYS A 12 53.11 -15.39 -22.42
CA LYS A 12 51.79 -15.18 -23.08
C LYS A 12 52.01 -14.80 -24.56
N PRO A 13 51.00 -14.97 -25.45
CA PRO A 13 50.32 -13.76 -25.90
C PRO A 13 48.81 -13.90 -26.19
N ASN A 14 48.10 -12.93 -25.61
CA ASN A 14 46.97 -12.12 -26.09
C ASN A 14 45.62 -12.71 -26.57
N PRO A 15 44.53 -11.99 -26.23
CA PRO A 15 43.15 -12.34 -26.55
C PRO A 15 42.75 -11.85 -27.96
N LYS A 16 41.79 -12.53 -28.56
CA LYS A 16 41.21 -12.17 -29.85
C LYS A 16 40.56 -10.78 -29.78
N LYS A 17 41.17 -9.81 -30.49
CA LYS A 17 40.54 -8.60 -31.02
C LYS A 17 39.50 -8.96 -32.09
N ARG A 18 38.34 -8.30 -32.06
CA ARG A 18 37.61 -7.78 -33.23
C ARG A 18 36.53 -6.81 -32.75
N VAL A 19 36.26 -5.63 -33.29
CA VAL A 19 36.91 -4.67 -34.21
C VAL A 19 36.14 -3.38 -33.91
N SER A 20 36.84 -2.27 -33.66
CA SER A 20 36.22 -0.94 -33.55
C SER A 20 35.89 -0.42 -34.94
N TRP A 21 34.64 -0.04 -35.18
CA TRP A 21 34.29 0.87 -36.26
C TRP A 21 34.01 2.24 -35.66
N VAL A 22 35.03 3.09 -35.63
CA VAL A 22 34.88 4.55 -35.67
C VAL A 22 35.85 5.07 -36.71
N LYS A 23 35.30 5.46 -37.86
CA LYS A 23 35.74 6.57 -38.70
C LYS A 23 34.44 7.15 -39.25
N SER A 24 33.95 8.21 -38.61
CA SER A 24 34.18 9.61 -39.02
C SER A 24 33.12 10.05 -40.01
N ILE A 25 32.01 10.55 -39.47
CA ILE A 25 31.23 11.63 -40.09
C ILE A 25 30.89 12.57 -38.94
N GLU A 26 31.64 13.65 -38.85
CA GLU A 26 31.18 14.86 -38.18
C GLU A 26 30.07 15.43 -39.07
N ASP A 27 28.84 15.44 -38.56
CA ASP A 27 27.86 16.44 -38.93
C ASP A 27 27.36 17.07 -37.63
N ASN A 28 27.69 18.35 -37.49
CA ASN A 28 27.25 19.22 -36.44
C ASN A 28 25.76 19.53 -36.63
N GLU A 29 24.89 19.01 -35.76
CA GLU A 29 23.63 19.66 -35.42
C GLU A 29 22.99 18.99 -34.19
N GLY A 30 22.70 19.77 -33.14
CA GLY A 30 21.81 19.34 -32.04
C GLY A 30 22.46 18.75 -30.78
N LYS A 31 23.49 19.37 -30.19
CA LYS A 31 23.86 19.10 -28.79
C LYS A 31 22.83 19.75 -27.84
N THR A 32 21.74 19.05 -27.55
CA THR A 32 20.98 19.31 -26.32
C THR A 32 21.87 18.99 -25.11
N PRO A 33 22.02 19.89 -24.13
CA PRO A 33 22.81 19.60 -22.95
C PRO A 33 22.17 18.42 -22.22
N ARG A 34 22.88 17.28 -22.13
CA ARG A 34 22.49 16.22 -21.20
C ARG A 34 22.53 16.81 -19.80
N LEU A 35 21.36 17.15 -19.26
CA LEU A 35 21.18 17.48 -17.85
C LEU A 35 21.85 16.38 -17.02
N LYS A 36 22.98 16.71 -16.39
CA LYS A 36 23.59 15.85 -15.37
C LYS A 36 22.50 15.53 -14.36
N LYS A 37 22.12 14.26 -14.22
CA LYS A 37 21.25 13.82 -13.12
C LYS A 37 21.87 14.36 -11.83
N LYS A 38 21.16 15.24 -11.14
CA LYS A 38 21.59 15.73 -9.83
C LYS A 38 21.87 14.50 -8.95
N PRO A 39 23.00 14.46 -8.21
CA PRO A 39 23.23 13.40 -7.25
C PRO A 39 22.03 13.34 -6.29
N ARG A 40 21.48 12.14 -6.13
CA ARG A 40 20.37 11.88 -5.20
C ARG A 40 20.89 12.18 -3.80
N ILE A 41 20.28 13.13 -3.10
CA ILE A 41 20.69 13.55 -1.77
C ILE A 41 20.23 12.47 -0.78
N ILE A 42 21.11 11.51 -0.50
CA ILE A 42 20.81 10.33 0.35
C ILE A 42 20.38 10.74 1.77
N ALA A 43 20.96 11.81 2.32
CA ALA A 43 20.65 12.29 3.67
C ALA A 43 19.20 12.81 3.84
N GLN A 44 18.63 13.44 2.80
CA GLN A 44 17.22 13.88 2.83
C GLN A 44 16.24 12.71 2.76
N ASP A 45 16.63 11.62 2.09
CA ASP A 45 15.85 10.39 2.05
C ASP A 45 15.85 9.71 3.43
N GLU A 46 16.97 9.71 4.16
CA GLU A 46 17.08 9.13 5.51
C GLU A 46 16.27 9.89 6.57
N GLU A 47 16.38 11.21 6.65
CA GLU A 47 15.61 12.04 7.59
C GLU A 47 14.09 11.90 7.36
N PHE A 48 13.68 11.86 6.09
CA PHE A 48 12.27 11.69 5.73
C PHE A 48 11.75 10.29 6.06
N ILE A 49 12.55 9.24 5.85
CA ILE A 49 12.21 7.88 6.27
C ILE A 49 12.09 7.81 7.79
N GLN A 50 13.02 8.43 8.53
CA GLN A 50 12.98 8.46 9.98
C GLN A 50 11.72 9.15 10.51
N ALA A 51 11.38 10.33 9.98
CA ALA A 51 10.15 11.05 10.36
C ALA A 51 8.88 10.23 10.11
N LYS A 52 8.81 9.51 8.98
CA LYS A 52 7.69 8.60 8.68
C LYS A 52 7.60 7.43 9.67
N ASN A 53 8.73 6.84 10.03
CA ASN A 53 8.77 5.74 11.00
C ASN A 53 8.35 6.23 12.38
N THR A 54 8.86 7.38 12.84
CA THR A 54 8.45 7.98 14.11
C THR A 54 6.95 8.25 14.17
N LEU A 55 6.37 8.80 13.09
CA LEU A 55 4.92 9.05 13.02
C LEU A 55 4.11 7.75 13.07
N LYS A 56 4.52 6.74 12.29
CA LYS A 56 3.89 5.41 12.31
C LYS A 56 3.94 4.80 13.71
N ASP A 57 5.11 4.82 14.34
CA ASP A 57 5.31 4.20 15.66
C ASP A 57 4.51 4.92 16.74
N HIS A 58 4.39 6.25 16.65
CA HIS A 58 3.50 7.05 17.50
C HIS A 58 2.04 6.58 17.38
N PHE A 59 1.50 6.51 16.17
CA PHE A 59 0.12 6.06 15.95
C PHE A 59 -0.10 4.62 16.41
N ILE A 60 0.83 3.71 16.09
CA ILE A 60 0.76 2.31 16.54
C ILE A 60 0.76 2.23 18.07
N ASN A 61 1.59 3.01 18.75
CA ASN A 61 1.62 3.01 20.22
C ASN A 61 0.30 3.51 20.81
N LYS A 62 -0.30 4.55 20.24
CA LYS A 62 -1.64 5.04 20.63
C LYS A 62 -2.70 3.96 20.46
N PHE A 63 -2.71 3.26 19.32
CA PHE A 63 -3.65 2.16 19.09
C PHE A 63 -3.44 0.97 20.01
N LYS A 64 -2.18 0.60 20.29
CA LYS A 64 -1.84 -0.48 21.24
C LYS A 64 -2.38 -0.21 22.64
N ASN A 65 -2.33 1.05 23.07
CA ASN A 65 -2.78 1.46 24.40
C ASN A 65 -4.28 1.76 24.47
N GLY A 66 -5.03 1.63 23.37
CA GLY A 66 -6.44 1.99 23.31
C GLY A 66 -6.71 3.49 23.45
N GLU A 67 -5.72 4.35 23.17
CA GLU A 67 -5.80 5.81 23.31
C GLU A 67 -6.51 6.47 22.11
N TYR A 68 -7.63 5.93 21.66
CA TYR A 68 -8.34 6.36 20.43
C TYR A 68 -8.82 7.81 20.51
N GLU A 69 -9.51 8.18 21.60
CA GLU A 69 -9.99 9.56 21.83
C GLU A 69 -8.85 10.55 22.05
N GLY A 70 -7.71 10.09 22.57
CA GLY A 70 -6.49 10.91 22.66
C GLY A 70 -5.96 11.22 21.27
N LEU A 71 -5.81 10.20 20.43
CA LEU A 71 -5.32 10.35 19.07
C LEU A 71 -6.27 11.17 18.18
N LYS A 72 -7.59 10.98 18.33
CA LYS A 72 -8.59 11.77 17.62
C LYS A 72 -8.43 13.26 17.91
N ARG A 73 -8.31 13.64 19.18
CA ARG A 73 -8.03 15.03 19.59
C ARG A 73 -6.70 15.54 19.07
N GLU A 74 -5.63 14.72 19.10
CA GLU A 74 -4.33 15.11 18.52
C GLU A 74 -4.44 15.43 17.01
N TRP A 75 -5.25 14.67 16.27
CA TRP A 75 -5.52 14.94 14.86
C TRP A 75 -6.35 16.21 14.66
N GLU A 76 -7.39 16.42 15.46
CA GLU A 76 -8.19 17.65 15.43
C GLU A 76 -7.32 18.89 15.71
N ASP A 77 -6.46 18.82 16.74
CA ASP A 77 -5.50 19.87 17.10
C ASP A 77 -4.48 20.13 15.98
N TYR A 78 -4.06 19.07 15.28
CA TYR A 78 -3.17 19.19 14.12
C TYR A 78 -3.87 19.91 12.96
N LEU A 79 -5.14 19.56 12.68
CA LEU A 79 -5.94 20.20 11.62
C LEU A 79 -6.19 21.68 11.91
N LEU A 80 -6.44 22.06 13.16
CA LEU A 80 -6.61 23.47 13.56
C LEU A 80 -5.38 24.34 13.22
N LYS A 81 -4.19 23.76 13.26
CA LYS A 81 -2.93 24.46 12.95
C LYS A 81 -2.57 24.39 11.47
N HIS A 82 -3.26 23.57 10.68
CA HIS A 82 -2.94 23.36 9.28
C HIS A 82 -3.37 24.57 8.44
N SER A 83 -2.43 25.21 7.74
CA SER A 83 -2.68 26.46 7.00
C SER A 83 -3.85 26.35 6.04
N LYS A 84 -3.92 25.24 5.28
CA LYS A 84 -5.01 25.03 4.33
C LYS A 84 -6.39 24.92 4.97
N ILE A 85 -6.47 24.31 6.15
CA ILE A 85 -7.73 24.20 6.90
C ILE A 85 -8.16 25.57 7.40
N ARG A 86 -7.22 26.36 7.93
CA ARG A 86 -7.51 27.74 8.36
C ARG A 86 -8.04 28.61 7.21
N GLU A 87 -7.40 28.55 6.05
CA GLU A 87 -7.87 29.27 4.86
C GLU A 87 -9.29 28.85 4.46
N LEU A 88 -9.59 27.54 4.47
CA LEU A 88 -10.92 27.04 4.13
C LEU A 88 -11.97 27.45 5.16
N LYS A 89 -11.64 27.42 6.46
CA LYS A 89 -12.53 27.87 7.54
C LYS A 89 -12.88 29.36 7.41
N GLU A 90 -11.91 30.19 7.06
CA GLU A 90 -12.12 31.63 6.83
C GLU A 90 -13.04 31.90 5.62
N LEU A 91 -13.03 31.03 4.60
CA LEU A 91 -13.82 31.18 3.39
C LEU A 91 -15.22 30.58 3.48
N TYR A 92 -15.36 29.42 4.13
CA TYR A 92 -16.57 28.58 4.07
C TYR A 92 -17.20 28.30 5.43
N GLY A 93 -16.54 28.66 6.54
CA GLY A 93 -16.98 28.36 7.90
C GLY A 93 -16.44 27.03 8.43
N ASP A 94 -16.54 26.82 9.75
CA ASP A 94 -15.92 25.68 10.44
C ASP A 94 -16.51 24.32 10.06
N ASP A 95 -17.83 24.25 9.86
CA ASP A 95 -18.57 23.02 9.60
C ASP A 95 -18.85 22.80 8.11
N SER A 96 -18.13 23.50 7.23
CA SER A 96 -18.29 23.37 5.79
C SER A 96 -17.81 21.99 5.31
N GLU A 97 -18.46 21.46 4.28
CA GLU A 97 -18.08 20.18 3.69
C GLU A 97 -16.65 20.21 3.13
N GLU A 98 -16.21 21.35 2.61
CA GLU A 98 -14.84 21.57 2.13
C GLU A 98 -13.80 21.42 3.26
N VAL A 99 -14.07 22.00 4.44
CA VAL A 99 -13.19 21.88 5.61
C VAL A 99 -13.13 20.44 6.10
N ILE A 100 -14.27 19.78 6.21
CA ILE A 100 -14.36 18.38 6.66
C ILE A 100 -13.64 17.45 5.68
N ASN A 101 -13.89 17.59 4.38
CA ASN A 101 -13.27 16.74 3.35
C ASN A 101 -11.75 16.94 3.28
N GLU A 102 -11.28 18.19 3.38
CA GLU A 102 -9.84 18.45 3.39
C GLU A 102 -9.18 17.94 4.68
N GLY A 103 -9.84 18.05 5.83
CA GLY A 103 -9.37 17.45 7.08
C GLY A 103 -9.17 15.95 6.95
N LYS A 104 -10.18 15.25 6.42
CA LYS A 104 -10.12 13.82 6.13
C LYS A 104 -9.04 13.45 5.11
N ASN A 105 -8.77 14.29 4.12
CA ASN A 105 -7.68 14.09 3.16
C ASN A 105 -6.30 14.18 3.84
N ILE A 106 -6.12 15.18 4.70
CA ILE A 106 -4.86 15.39 5.42
C ILE A 106 -4.58 14.20 6.33
N ILE A 107 -5.54 13.79 7.15
CA ILE A 107 -5.38 12.64 8.05
C ILE A 107 -5.17 11.33 7.27
N GLY A 108 -5.96 11.10 6.21
CA GLY A 108 -5.78 9.92 5.36
C GLY A 108 -4.39 9.83 4.74
N LYS A 109 -3.79 10.97 4.38
CA LYS A 109 -2.41 11.03 3.89
C LYS A 109 -1.38 10.68 4.97
N LEU A 110 -1.58 11.14 6.20
CA LEU A 110 -0.73 10.79 7.35
C LEU A 110 -0.79 9.30 7.66
N LEU A 111 -1.95 8.67 7.51
CA LEU A 111 -2.14 7.23 7.77
C LEU A 111 -1.56 6.33 6.67
N CYS A 112 -1.34 6.87 5.47
CA CYS A 112 -0.71 6.16 4.35
C CYS A 112 0.83 6.12 4.41
N VAL A 113 1.45 6.56 5.50
CA VAL A 113 2.92 6.48 5.65
C VAL A 113 3.42 5.04 5.62
N ASP A 114 4.71 4.91 5.31
CA ASP A 114 5.42 3.62 5.32
C ASP A 114 4.60 2.49 4.68
N ASN A 115 4.19 2.70 3.42
CA ASN A 115 3.54 1.66 2.63
C ASN A 115 2.25 1.12 3.26
N CYS A 116 1.42 2.02 3.79
CA CYS A 116 0.14 1.72 4.46
C CYS A 116 0.31 0.70 5.60
N SER A 117 1.44 0.76 6.30
CA SER A 117 1.77 -0.17 7.39
C SER A 117 0.83 -0.08 8.59
N ILE A 118 0.21 1.08 8.81
CA ILE A 118 -0.74 1.28 9.91
C ILE A 118 -1.96 0.39 9.74
N LEU A 119 -2.61 0.37 8.57
CA LEU A 119 -3.76 -0.52 8.34
C LEU A 119 -3.35 -1.99 8.46
N LYS A 120 -2.18 -2.38 7.92
CA LYS A 120 -1.66 -3.75 8.08
C LYS A 120 -1.44 -4.13 9.54
N TRP A 121 -0.94 -3.21 10.36
CA TRP A 121 -0.78 -3.42 11.79
C TRP A 121 -2.14 -3.58 12.48
N ILE A 122 -3.09 -2.68 12.20
CA ILE A 122 -4.45 -2.70 12.76
C ILE A 122 -5.13 -4.05 12.51
N VAL A 123 -5.10 -4.54 11.27
CA VAL A 123 -5.81 -5.76 10.88
C VAL A 123 -5.14 -7.04 11.37
N VAL A 124 -3.81 -7.06 11.50
CA VAL A 124 -3.06 -8.19 12.11
C VAL A 124 -3.31 -8.28 13.62
N ASN A 125 -3.65 -7.17 14.27
CA ASN A 125 -4.00 -7.18 15.69
C ASN A 125 -5.52 -7.25 15.92
N CYS A 126 -6.32 -7.44 14.85
CA CYS A 126 -7.77 -7.39 14.89
C CYS A 126 -8.33 -6.20 15.69
N ASN A 127 -7.66 -5.04 15.63
CA ASN A 127 -8.03 -3.86 16.39
C ASN A 127 -9.16 -3.10 15.66
N ILE A 128 -10.39 -3.54 15.88
CA ILE A 128 -11.57 -2.99 15.18
C ILE A 128 -11.83 -1.53 15.52
N ASP A 129 -11.58 -1.11 16.77
CA ASP A 129 -11.79 0.28 17.18
C ASP A 129 -10.82 1.23 16.47
N ALA A 130 -9.55 0.83 16.33
CA ALA A 130 -8.59 1.57 15.51
C ALA A 130 -9.04 1.63 14.04
N PHE A 131 -9.58 0.52 13.49
CA PHE A 131 -10.07 0.51 12.11
C PHE A 131 -11.29 1.42 11.93
N LYS A 132 -12.22 1.44 12.88
CA LYS A 132 -13.35 2.37 12.91
C LYS A 132 -12.88 3.82 12.94
N LEU A 133 -11.94 4.14 13.83
CA LEU A 133 -11.39 5.49 13.95
C LEU A 133 -10.73 5.96 12.66
N ILE A 134 -9.88 5.14 12.02
CA ILE A 134 -9.26 5.56 10.75
C ILE A 134 -10.30 5.72 9.64
N THR A 135 -11.37 4.92 9.64
CA THR A 135 -12.46 4.98 8.65
C THR A 135 -13.28 6.26 8.84
N GLU A 136 -13.52 6.66 10.09
CA GLU A 136 -14.20 7.91 10.43
C GLU A 136 -13.38 9.14 9.98
N MET A 137 -12.08 9.11 10.29
CA MET A 137 -11.19 10.29 10.19
C MET A 137 -10.48 10.42 8.85
N SER A 138 -10.56 9.43 7.95
CA SER A 138 -9.90 9.47 6.65
C SER A 138 -10.89 9.66 5.51
N SER A 139 -10.42 10.24 4.41
CA SER A 139 -11.23 10.30 3.19
C SER A 139 -11.26 8.94 2.49
N MET A 140 -12.37 8.66 1.81
CA MET A 140 -12.58 7.39 1.10
C MET A 140 -11.44 7.08 0.11
N LYS A 141 -10.91 8.10 -0.57
CA LYS A 141 -9.76 7.99 -1.47
C LYS A 141 -8.53 7.36 -0.79
N TYR A 142 -8.20 7.78 0.44
CA TYR A 142 -7.05 7.23 1.16
C TYR A 142 -7.36 5.89 1.81
N LEU A 143 -8.60 5.66 2.25
CA LEU A 143 -9.05 4.33 2.72
C LEU A 143 -8.91 3.29 1.61
N GLN A 144 -9.42 3.58 0.42
CA GLN A 144 -9.26 2.73 -0.76
C GLN A 144 -7.79 2.52 -1.10
N ARG A 145 -6.96 3.57 -1.06
CA ARG A 145 -5.51 3.44 -1.26
C ARG A 145 -4.86 2.48 -0.27
N MET A 146 -5.23 2.53 1.02
CA MET A 146 -4.70 1.62 2.04
C MET A 146 -5.17 0.18 1.82
N VAL A 147 -6.45 0.01 1.48
CA VAL A 147 -7.03 -1.32 1.19
C VAL A 147 -6.40 -1.92 -0.08
N HIS A 148 -6.26 -1.17 -1.17
CA HIS A 148 -5.68 -1.65 -2.45
C HIS A 148 -4.17 -1.84 -2.41
N TYR A 149 -3.50 -1.33 -1.38
CA TYR A 149 -2.05 -1.41 -1.27
C TYR A 149 -1.58 -2.86 -1.29
N ASP A 150 -0.65 -3.15 -2.20
CA ASP A 150 -0.06 -4.48 -2.39
C ASP A 150 -1.11 -5.60 -2.61
N ASP A 151 -2.07 -5.33 -3.51
CA ASP A 151 -3.11 -6.28 -3.92
C ASP A 151 -3.97 -6.80 -2.75
N TYR A 152 -4.59 -5.85 -2.04
CA TYR A 152 -5.46 -6.15 -0.91
C TYR A 152 -4.74 -6.85 0.25
N MET A 153 -3.45 -6.56 0.44
CA MET A 153 -2.61 -7.19 1.47
C MET A 153 -3.22 -7.07 2.88
N ALA A 154 -3.76 -5.91 3.25
CA ALA A 154 -4.39 -5.72 4.55
C ALA A 154 -5.58 -6.67 4.76
N PHE A 155 -6.43 -6.84 3.75
CA PHE A 155 -7.55 -7.77 3.82
C PHE A 155 -7.09 -9.23 3.90
N ARG A 156 -6.09 -9.62 3.10
CA ARG A 156 -5.51 -10.96 3.15
C ARG A 156 -4.87 -11.26 4.52
N LEU A 157 -4.21 -10.27 5.14
CA LEU A 157 -3.67 -10.37 6.49
C LEU A 157 -4.78 -10.51 7.54
N PHE A 158 -5.87 -9.76 7.40
CA PHE A 158 -7.04 -9.88 8.26
C PHE A 158 -7.62 -11.30 8.25
N LEU A 159 -7.83 -11.89 7.06
CA LEU A 159 -8.31 -13.26 6.90
C LEU A 159 -7.34 -14.28 7.53
N LYS A 160 -6.04 -14.10 7.27
CA LYS A 160 -5.00 -14.96 7.84
C LYS A 160 -5.00 -14.91 9.36
N GLN A 161 -5.14 -13.72 9.95
CA GLN A 161 -5.13 -13.55 11.40
C GLN A 161 -6.37 -14.20 12.05
N ASN A 162 -7.56 -13.97 11.48
CA ASN A 162 -8.78 -14.60 11.99
C ASN A 162 -8.70 -16.13 11.97
N ARG A 163 -8.09 -16.69 10.92
CA ARG A 163 -7.83 -18.14 10.86
C ARG A 163 -6.84 -18.60 11.95
N ILE A 164 -5.80 -17.81 12.25
CA ILE A 164 -4.87 -18.11 13.35
C ILE A 164 -5.63 -18.11 14.69
N HIS A 165 -6.49 -17.12 14.93
CA HIS A 165 -7.31 -17.07 16.14
C HIS A 165 -8.28 -18.25 16.24
N GLU A 166 -8.87 -18.72 15.13
CA GLU A 166 -9.72 -19.92 15.13
C GLU A 166 -8.97 -21.18 15.54
N TYR A 167 -7.76 -21.40 15.01
CA TYR A 167 -6.92 -22.51 15.44
C TYR A 167 -6.44 -22.39 16.88
N ALA A 168 -6.32 -21.16 17.40
CA ALA A 168 -5.98 -20.90 18.79
C ALA A 168 -7.19 -20.92 19.75
N HIS A 169 -8.42 -21.12 19.24
CA HIS A 169 -9.67 -20.99 20.00
C HIS A 169 -9.91 -19.59 20.60
N GLU A 170 -9.33 -18.55 19.98
CA GLU A 170 -9.48 -17.13 20.34
C GLU A 170 -10.35 -16.36 19.33
N TYR A 171 -10.98 -17.08 18.40
CA TYR A 171 -11.81 -16.48 17.36
C TYR A 171 -13.00 -15.72 17.93
N ASN A 172 -13.16 -14.48 17.50
CA ASN A 172 -14.27 -13.63 17.87
C ASN A 172 -15.07 -13.25 16.61
N SER A 173 -16.22 -13.90 16.45
CA SER A 173 -17.11 -13.70 15.30
C SER A 173 -17.57 -12.25 15.17
N LEU A 174 -17.91 -11.58 16.28
CA LEU A 174 -18.35 -10.18 16.24
C LEU A 174 -17.26 -9.25 15.69
N ILE A 175 -16.01 -9.45 16.14
CA ILE A 175 -14.85 -8.72 15.61
C ILE A 175 -14.64 -9.00 14.12
N CYS A 176 -14.82 -10.27 13.70
CA CYS A 176 -14.66 -10.66 12.31
C CYS A 176 -15.71 -9.99 11.40
N VAL A 177 -16.98 -10.07 11.78
CA VAL A 177 -18.12 -9.45 11.08
C VAL A 177 -17.91 -7.94 10.95
N GLU A 178 -17.56 -7.25 12.03
CA GLU A 178 -17.33 -5.80 12.00
C GLU A 178 -16.14 -5.44 11.09
N GLY A 179 -15.06 -6.22 11.12
CA GLY A 179 -13.94 -6.04 10.20
C GLY A 179 -14.35 -6.20 8.74
N PHE A 180 -15.19 -7.19 8.42
CA PHE A 180 -15.72 -7.36 7.07
C PHE A 180 -16.56 -6.17 6.61
N LYS A 181 -17.44 -5.66 7.47
CA LYS A 181 -18.24 -4.47 7.14
C LYS A 181 -17.37 -3.27 6.80
N LEU A 182 -16.30 -3.05 7.57
CA LEU A 182 -15.37 -1.94 7.32
C LEU A 182 -14.69 -2.09 5.95
N PHE A 183 -14.23 -3.29 5.60
CA PHE A 183 -13.64 -3.54 4.28
C PHE A 183 -14.65 -3.37 3.14
N LEU A 184 -15.85 -3.94 3.28
CA LEU A 184 -16.91 -3.85 2.27
C LEU A 184 -17.36 -2.40 2.06
N ASN A 185 -17.47 -1.61 3.13
CA ASN A 185 -17.81 -0.20 3.05
C ASN A 185 -16.75 0.63 2.30
N ILE A 186 -15.49 0.19 2.30
CA ILE A 186 -14.41 0.85 1.56
C ILE A 186 -14.39 0.40 0.09
N ASP A 187 -14.56 -0.89 -0.15
CA ASP A 187 -14.54 -1.47 -1.50
C ASP A 187 -15.30 -2.81 -1.59
N ASN A 188 -16.32 -2.85 -2.44
CA ASN A 188 -17.10 -4.06 -2.71
C ASN A 188 -16.30 -5.16 -3.43
N ASN A 189 -15.19 -4.84 -4.11
CA ASN A 189 -14.33 -5.85 -4.74
C ASN A 189 -13.70 -6.81 -3.70
N ILE A 190 -13.78 -6.49 -2.41
CA ILE A 190 -13.46 -7.39 -1.30
C ILE A 190 -14.19 -8.73 -1.41
N VAL A 191 -15.41 -8.76 -1.96
CA VAL A 191 -16.15 -10.01 -2.21
C VAL A 191 -15.38 -10.94 -3.14
N ASN A 192 -14.84 -10.42 -4.25
CA ASN A 192 -14.02 -11.19 -5.18
C ASN A 192 -12.72 -11.68 -4.54
N ILE A 193 -12.07 -10.81 -3.75
CA ILE A 193 -10.82 -11.18 -3.08
C ILE A 193 -11.08 -12.30 -2.06
N PHE A 194 -12.20 -12.22 -1.32
CA PHE A 194 -12.59 -13.20 -0.32
C PHE A 194 -12.79 -14.59 -0.94
N TRP A 195 -13.59 -14.70 -2.00
CA TRP A 195 -13.88 -15.98 -2.64
C TRP A 195 -12.69 -16.59 -3.38
N ASN A 196 -11.71 -15.76 -3.78
CA ASN A 196 -10.46 -16.23 -4.37
C ASN A 196 -9.40 -16.62 -3.32
N CYS A 197 -9.65 -16.43 -2.02
CA CYS A 197 -8.72 -16.84 -0.98
C CYS A 197 -8.85 -18.34 -0.70
N LEU A 198 -7.71 -19.04 -0.69
CA LEU A 198 -7.64 -20.44 -0.33
C LEU A 198 -7.78 -20.63 1.19
N ASN A 199 -8.35 -21.76 1.61
CA ASN A 199 -8.41 -22.21 3.00
C ASN A 199 -9.18 -21.25 3.94
N ILE A 200 -10.30 -20.68 3.47
CA ILE A 200 -11.27 -20.00 4.33
C ILE A 200 -12.15 -21.07 4.99
N THR A 201 -12.29 -20.98 6.30
CA THR A 201 -13.10 -21.90 7.12
C THR A 201 -14.58 -21.53 7.07
N ASP A 202 -15.45 -22.48 7.44
CA ASP A 202 -16.90 -22.26 7.33
C ASP A 202 -17.40 -21.20 8.32
N SER A 203 -16.76 -21.06 9.49
CA SER A 203 -17.05 -19.98 10.44
C SER A 203 -16.77 -18.60 9.81
N ILE A 204 -15.59 -18.43 9.20
CA ILE A 204 -15.22 -17.16 8.55
C ILE A 204 -16.13 -16.87 7.35
N LYS A 205 -16.53 -17.88 6.57
CA LYS A 205 -17.55 -17.73 5.50
C LYS A 205 -18.90 -17.29 6.06
N SER A 206 -19.35 -17.91 7.15
CA SER A 206 -20.60 -17.56 7.82
C SER A 206 -20.59 -16.10 8.28
N ASP A 207 -19.49 -15.64 8.87
CA ASP A 207 -19.34 -14.27 9.34
C ASP A 207 -19.25 -13.27 8.17
N PHE A 208 -18.59 -13.64 7.07
CA PHE A 208 -18.58 -12.82 5.85
C PHE A 208 -19.99 -12.66 5.25
N ASN A 209 -20.75 -13.75 5.15
CA ASN A 209 -22.14 -13.72 4.69
C ASN A 209 -23.04 -12.91 5.63
N THR A 210 -22.80 -13.01 6.94
CA THR A 210 -23.50 -12.20 7.95
C THR A 210 -23.24 -10.71 7.73
N ALA A 211 -21.98 -10.32 7.49
CA ALA A 211 -21.63 -8.94 7.16
C ALA A 211 -22.31 -8.45 5.86
N LEU A 212 -22.32 -9.27 4.80
CA LEU A 212 -23.01 -8.93 3.55
C LEU A 212 -24.52 -8.73 3.77
N LYS A 213 -25.15 -9.62 4.53
CA LYS A 213 -26.56 -9.53 4.88
C LYS A 213 -26.89 -8.27 5.66
N GLU A 214 -26.13 -7.98 6.71
CA GLU A 214 -26.34 -6.80 7.54
C GLU A 214 -26.12 -5.48 6.78
N MET A 215 -25.30 -5.50 5.73
CA MET A 215 -25.09 -4.35 4.84
C MET A 215 -26.05 -4.31 3.63
N GLY A 216 -26.94 -5.29 3.45
CA GLY A 216 -27.82 -5.38 2.28
C GLY A 216 -27.09 -5.68 0.96
N LEU A 217 -25.90 -6.28 1.03
CA LEU A 217 -25.00 -6.57 -0.09
C LEU A 217 -25.06 -8.02 -0.58
N GLU A 218 -26.09 -8.79 -0.18
CA GLU A 218 -26.24 -10.22 -0.54
C GLU A 218 -26.23 -10.44 -2.07
N HIS A 219 -26.75 -9.47 -2.84
CA HIS A 219 -26.77 -9.50 -4.30
C HIS A 219 -25.37 -9.63 -4.94
N LEU A 220 -24.33 -9.13 -4.27
CA LEU A 220 -22.94 -9.22 -4.76
C LEU A 220 -22.40 -10.66 -4.79
N ILE A 221 -23.07 -11.62 -4.14
CA ILE A 221 -22.69 -13.03 -4.19
C ILE A 221 -23.10 -13.66 -5.53
N ASP A 222 -24.25 -13.25 -6.07
CA ASP A 222 -24.81 -13.86 -7.28
C ASP A 222 -24.14 -13.35 -8.55
N ASP A 223 -23.79 -12.05 -8.62
CA ASP A 223 -23.04 -11.46 -9.74
C ASP A 223 -21.63 -12.05 -9.90
N ASN A 224 -21.03 -12.56 -8.83
CA ASN A 224 -19.70 -13.15 -8.85
C ASN A 224 -19.67 -14.61 -9.32
N LYS A 225 -20.83 -15.29 -9.40
CA LYS A 225 -20.91 -16.64 -9.98
C LYS A 225 -20.78 -16.62 -11.50
N GLU A 226 -21.07 -15.49 -12.16
CA GLU A 226 -20.99 -15.35 -13.62
C GLU A 226 -19.60 -14.93 -14.14
N ASN A 227 -18.65 -14.54 -13.26
CA ASN A 227 -17.33 -14.00 -13.64
C ASN A 227 -16.14 -14.69 -12.96
N ILE A 228 -16.08 -16.03 -12.98
CA ILE A 228 -14.81 -16.74 -12.69
C ILE A 228 -14.20 -17.25 -14.00
N PRO A 229 -13.41 -16.44 -14.74
CA PRO A 229 -12.36 -17.01 -15.57
C PRO A 229 -11.27 -17.49 -14.61
N GLN A 230 -11.21 -18.80 -14.45
CA GLN A 230 -10.29 -19.55 -13.59
C GLN A 230 -8.83 -19.53 -14.08
N ASN A 231 -8.40 -18.45 -14.73
CA ASN A 231 -7.05 -18.26 -15.25
C ASN A 231 -6.67 -16.80 -15.06
N HIS A 232 -6.01 -16.47 -13.96
CA HIS A 232 -4.86 -15.54 -13.93
C HIS A 232 -4.20 -15.61 -12.55
N LEU A 233 -3.47 -16.70 -12.32
CA LEU A 233 -2.39 -16.72 -11.34
C LEU A 233 -1.40 -15.59 -11.68
N ASN A 234 -1.15 -14.72 -10.71
CA ASN A 234 0.06 -13.89 -10.52
C ASN A 234 0.80 -13.44 -11.78
N SER A 235 0.70 -12.15 -12.11
CA SER A 235 1.88 -11.50 -12.66
C SER A 235 1.87 -9.98 -12.54
N PHE A 236 2.87 -9.47 -11.85
CA PHE A 236 3.40 -8.12 -11.97
C PHE A 236 3.54 -7.65 -13.45
N LYS A 237 3.58 -8.59 -14.43
CA LYS A 237 3.54 -8.31 -15.87
C LYS A 237 2.28 -7.58 -16.36
N TYR A 238 1.11 -7.74 -15.73
CA TYR A 238 -0.11 -7.07 -16.22
C TYR A 238 -0.11 -5.56 -15.92
N ARG A 239 0.51 -5.11 -14.81
CA ARG A 239 0.71 -3.68 -14.52
C ARG A 239 1.67 -2.99 -15.50
N ILE A 240 2.61 -3.73 -16.08
CA ILE A 240 3.58 -3.18 -17.06
C ILE A 240 2.95 -3.11 -18.46
N LEU A 241 2.02 -4.01 -18.78
CA LEU A 241 1.33 -4.00 -20.08
C LEU A 241 0.22 -2.95 -20.16
N SER A 242 -0.48 -2.64 -19.05
CA SER A 242 -1.51 -1.57 -19.06
C SER A 242 -0.92 -0.16 -19.19
N THR A 243 0.25 0.09 -18.58
CA THR A 243 0.96 1.38 -18.70
C THR A 243 1.62 1.60 -20.06
N THR A 244 1.98 0.52 -20.76
CA THR A 244 2.53 0.63 -22.13
C THR A 244 1.44 0.76 -23.20
N ALA A 245 0.24 0.20 -22.99
CA ALA A 245 -0.89 0.36 -23.90
C ALA A 245 -1.50 1.78 -23.85
N GLU A 246 -1.53 2.43 -22.68
CA GLU A 246 -2.02 3.81 -22.54
C GLU A 246 -1.09 4.86 -23.15
N ALA A 247 0.22 4.61 -23.17
CA ALA A 247 1.19 5.52 -23.82
C ALA A 247 1.09 5.54 -25.36
N THR A 248 0.52 4.51 -25.98
CA THR A 248 0.34 4.42 -27.44
C THR A 248 -0.96 5.03 -27.97
N LYS A 249 -1.90 5.47 -27.11
CA LYS A 249 -3.16 6.08 -27.55
C LYS A 249 -3.13 7.61 -27.68
N ILE A 250 -2.00 8.27 -27.38
CA ILE A 250 -1.87 9.74 -27.48
C ILE A 250 -1.31 10.19 -28.84
N ASN A 251 -0.83 9.29 -29.70
CA ASN A 251 -0.40 9.63 -31.06
C ASN A 251 -1.09 8.77 -32.11
N ARG A 252 -2.33 9.12 -32.45
CA ARG A 252 -2.89 9.00 -33.81
C ARG A 252 -3.91 10.11 -34.03
#